data_AF-A0A6N2E3S4-F1
#
_entry.id   AF-A0A6N2E3S4-F1
#
_cell.length_a   1.000
_cell.length_b   1.000
_cell.length_c   1.000
_cell.angle_alpha   90.00
_cell.angle_beta   90.00
_cell.angle_gamma   90.00
#
_symmetry.space_group_name_H-M   'P 1'
#
loop_
_entity.id
_entity.type
_entity.pdbx_description
1 polymer ?
#
loop_
_entity_poly.entity_id
_entity_poly.type
_entity_poly.pdbx_seq_one_letter_code
_entity_poly.pdbx_strand_id
1 'polypeptide(L)'
;MKKLYMVALILVLTGALAFAGGRSENNATATATKFYVAHQGAYIGEATVTINGNNEVVAASFAEYHGPDGWVVNPGDGAVVRVPDPLANTGHSDPAIRGYMFYIYNEVGENGEYMWSQYSPGANGFSRPGRHWQRDFDGMMSNPIRSAAYAQAVKDDTLVTVTIDGLNVTVGPTASETVRYGGQMDKAHPESTYMAVRANSLGYRYNHARNVEFFASNPMANYAAATQQRREDLELVADPSIDANADVSVYEGVGNEWMVADVRTGATWSDFQHYTVEMQEAYKLAVARMALGMVD
;
A
#
# COMPACT_ATOMS: atom_id res chain seq x y z
N MET A 1 46.65 50.99 -1.46
CA MET A 1 45.69 50.22 -2.28
C MET A 1 45.95 48.71 -2.29
N LYS A 2 47.18 48.20 -2.50
CA LYS A 2 47.45 46.74 -2.53
C LYS A 2 47.12 45.96 -1.24
N LYS A 3 47.16 46.59 -0.06
CA LYS A 3 46.86 45.94 1.22
C LYS A 3 45.35 45.77 1.50
N LEU A 4 44.47 46.59 0.92
CA LEU A 4 43.02 46.44 1.08
C LEU A 4 42.46 45.29 0.24
N TYR A 5 42.98 45.08 -0.96
CA TYR A 5 42.56 43.97 -1.82
C TYR A 5 42.92 42.60 -1.24
N MET A 6 44.02 42.50 -0.49
CA MET A 6 44.48 41.24 0.10
C MET A 6 43.62 40.83 1.31
N VAL A 7 43.13 41.80 2.10
CA VAL A 7 42.22 41.54 3.22
C VAL A 7 40.82 41.16 2.72
N ALA A 8 40.34 41.80 1.65
CA ALA A 8 39.07 41.45 1.03
C ALA A 8 39.10 40.03 0.40
N LEU A 9 40.21 39.63 -0.22
CA LEU A 9 40.34 38.30 -0.81
C LEU A 9 40.39 37.19 0.26
N ILE A 10 41.05 37.44 1.40
CA ILE A 10 41.10 36.49 2.51
C ILE A 10 39.72 36.34 3.18
N LEU A 11 38.94 37.42 3.32
CA LEU A 11 37.57 37.37 3.85
C LEU A 11 36.58 36.65 2.93
N VAL A 12 36.74 36.76 1.60
CA VAL A 12 35.93 36.01 0.64
C VAL A 12 36.31 34.53 0.62
N LEU A 13 37.60 34.21 0.80
CA LEU A 13 38.07 32.81 0.89
C LEU A 13 37.69 32.14 2.21
N THR A 14 37.70 32.84 3.34
CA THR A 14 37.24 32.29 4.63
C THR A 14 35.72 32.21 4.72
N GLY A 15 34.98 33.13 4.08
CA GLY A 15 33.53 33.05 3.92
C GLY A 15 33.09 31.89 3.02
N ALA A 16 33.82 31.61 1.93
CA ALA A 16 33.55 30.45 1.07
C ALA A 16 33.91 29.11 1.74
N LEU A 17 34.94 29.07 2.60
CA LEU A 17 35.30 27.88 3.36
C LEU A 17 34.37 27.61 4.55
N ALA A 18 33.67 28.61 5.09
CA ALA A 18 32.64 28.42 6.10
C ALA A 18 31.34 27.80 5.55
N PHE A 19 31.11 27.83 4.23
CA PHE A 19 30.03 27.10 3.55
C PHE A 19 30.50 25.81 2.84
N ALA A 20 31.80 25.58 2.76
CA ALA A 20 32.38 24.32 2.25
C ALA A 20 32.79 23.36 3.38
N GLY A 21 32.92 23.85 4.61
CA GLY A 21 33.17 23.05 5.81
C GLY A 21 31.90 22.42 6.34
N GLY A 22 31.46 21.33 5.72
CA GLY A 22 30.30 20.56 6.19
C GLY A 22 29.80 19.43 5.29
N ARG A 23 30.51 19.04 4.21
CA ARG A 23 30.24 17.74 3.55
C ARG A 23 30.96 16.63 4.29
N SER A 24 30.47 16.34 5.48
CA SER A 24 30.80 15.15 6.25
C SER A 24 29.52 14.41 6.63
N GLU A 25 28.57 14.23 5.70
CA GLU A 25 27.29 13.54 5.96
C GLU A 25 26.72 12.89 4.69
N ASN A 26 27.34 11.82 4.17
CA ASN A 26 26.80 11.19 2.94
C ASN A 26 26.32 9.73 3.10
N ASN A 27 26.27 9.21 4.33
CA ASN A 27 25.67 7.88 4.59
C ASN A 27 24.35 7.95 5.37
N ALA A 28 23.91 9.14 5.82
CA ALA A 28 22.64 9.26 6.50
C ALA A 28 21.51 8.96 5.51
N THR A 29 20.62 8.05 5.91
CA THR A 29 19.40 7.74 5.20
C THR A 29 18.20 8.10 6.05
N ALA A 30 17.07 8.38 5.41
CA ALA A 30 15.80 8.48 6.09
C ALA A 30 14.78 7.62 5.35
N THR A 31 14.13 6.73 6.10
CA THR A 31 13.06 5.87 5.61
C THR A 31 11.72 6.36 6.12
N ALA A 32 10.72 6.31 5.26
CA ALA A 32 9.34 6.56 5.62
C ALA A 32 8.42 5.54 4.95
N THR A 33 7.39 5.16 5.68
CA THR A 33 6.32 4.27 5.20
C THR A 33 4.99 5.01 5.26
N LYS A 34 4.25 4.98 4.15
CA LYS A 34 2.86 5.40 4.07
C LYS A 34 2.00 4.15 3.97
N PHE A 35 0.97 4.07 4.79
CA PHE A 35 -0.11 3.11 4.62
C PHE A 35 -1.31 3.78 3.99
N TYR A 36 -2.05 3.04 3.16
CA TYR A 36 -3.18 3.57 2.41
C TYR A 36 -4.23 2.49 2.17
N VAL A 37 -5.42 2.93 1.77
CA VAL A 37 -6.51 2.07 1.32
C VAL A 37 -6.56 2.14 -0.20
N ALA A 38 -6.64 0.99 -0.86
CA ALA A 38 -6.58 0.88 -2.30
C ALA A 38 -7.83 0.22 -2.91
N HIS A 39 -8.02 0.46 -4.20
CA HIS A 39 -9.13 -0.07 -5.03
C HIS A 39 -10.49 0.03 -4.34
N GLN A 40 -10.89 1.26 -4.01
CA GLN A 40 -12.19 1.57 -3.42
C GLN A 40 -12.44 0.92 -2.06
N GLY A 41 -11.39 0.43 -1.37
CA GLY A 41 -11.53 -0.18 -0.06
C GLY A 41 -11.00 -1.60 0.06
N ALA A 42 -10.95 -2.33 -1.07
CA ALA A 42 -10.74 -3.77 -1.05
C ALA A 42 -9.34 -4.22 -0.61
N TYR A 43 -8.37 -3.30 -0.47
CA TYR A 43 -6.98 -3.63 -0.16
C TYR A 43 -6.32 -2.61 0.75
N ILE A 44 -5.36 -3.10 1.53
CA ILE A 44 -4.51 -2.28 2.39
C ILE A 44 -3.12 -2.20 1.76
N GLY A 45 -2.73 -1.00 1.39
CA GLY A 45 -1.45 -0.71 0.77
C GLY A 45 -0.40 -0.24 1.77
N GLU A 46 0.85 -0.54 1.45
CA GLU A 46 2.05 -0.05 2.12
C GLU A 46 3.00 0.47 1.07
N ALA A 47 3.53 1.68 1.22
CA ALA A 47 4.56 2.25 0.35
C ALA A 47 5.71 2.74 1.23
N THR A 48 6.91 2.20 1.02
CA THR A 48 8.11 2.54 1.78
C THR A 48 9.15 3.15 0.86
N VAL A 49 9.71 4.29 1.25
CA VAL A 49 10.78 4.97 0.51
C VAL A 49 11.91 5.34 1.46
N THR A 50 13.13 5.02 1.06
CA THR A 50 14.37 5.43 1.71
C THR A 50 15.11 6.40 0.80
N ILE A 51 15.54 7.52 1.37
CA ILE A 51 16.36 8.53 0.68
C ILE A 51 17.72 8.68 1.36
N ASN A 52 18.71 9.15 0.62
CA ASN A 52 20.00 9.59 1.17
C ASN A 52 20.00 11.09 1.53
N GLY A 53 21.12 11.60 2.06
CA GLY A 53 21.31 13.01 2.41
C GLY A 53 21.19 14.01 1.23
N ASN A 54 21.16 13.54 -0.01
CA ASN A 54 20.88 14.36 -1.20
C ASN A 54 19.40 14.33 -1.62
N ASN A 55 18.53 13.68 -0.84
CA ASN A 55 17.14 13.37 -1.18
C ASN A 55 16.98 12.48 -2.42
N GLU A 56 17.99 11.70 -2.78
CA GLU A 56 17.91 10.70 -3.85
C GLU A 56 17.28 9.42 -3.28
N VAL A 57 16.35 8.81 -4.03
CA VAL A 57 15.74 7.53 -3.66
C VAL A 57 16.80 6.43 -3.77
N VAL A 58 17.12 5.76 -2.67
CA VAL A 58 18.06 4.63 -2.63
C VAL A 58 17.37 3.29 -2.46
N ALA A 59 16.14 3.30 -1.94
CA ALA A 59 15.26 2.13 -1.90
C ALA A 59 13.81 2.61 -1.97
N ALA A 60 12.97 1.85 -2.67
CA ALA A 60 11.53 2.02 -2.64
C ALA A 60 10.85 0.67 -2.81
N SER A 61 9.68 0.52 -2.20
CA SER A 61 8.82 -0.64 -2.36
C SER A 61 7.39 -0.23 -2.09
N PHE A 62 6.45 -1.03 -2.59
CA PHE A 62 5.09 -1.00 -2.12
C PHE A 62 4.53 -2.43 -2.12
N ALA A 63 3.54 -2.66 -1.29
CA ALA A 63 2.81 -3.91 -1.23
C ALA A 63 1.31 -3.60 -1.14
N GLU A 64 0.50 -4.54 -1.58
CA GLU A 64 -0.95 -4.46 -1.45
C GLU A 64 -1.51 -5.75 -0.92
N TYR A 65 -2.11 -5.65 0.26
CA TYR A 65 -2.66 -6.79 0.97
C TYR A 65 -4.16 -6.88 0.73
N HIS A 66 -4.63 -8.07 0.37
CA HIS A 66 -6.05 -8.37 0.27
C HIS A 66 -6.78 -8.00 1.57
N GLY A 67 -7.85 -7.19 1.46
CA GLY A 67 -8.85 -7.05 2.52
C GLY A 67 -9.68 -8.34 2.69
N PRO A 68 -10.62 -8.39 3.65
CA PRO A 68 -11.42 -9.58 3.94
C PRO A 68 -12.08 -10.25 2.72
N ASP A 69 -12.56 -9.46 1.75
CA ASP A 69 -13.13 -9.96 0.49
C ASP A 69 -12.16 -10.76 -0.39
N GLY A 70 -10.86 -10.51 -0.25
CA GLY A 70 -9.82 -11.17 -1.03
C GLY A 70 -9.38 -12.52 -0.47
N TRP A 71 -9.64 -12.79 0.82
CA TRP A 71 -9.16 -14.00 1.48
C TRP A 71 -10.21 -14.83 2.21
N VAL A 72 -11.45 -14.36 2.39
CA VAL A 72 -12.54 -15.25 2.80
C VAL A 72 -13.25 -15.79 1.55
N VAL A 73 -13.09 -17.08 1.23
CA VAL A 73 -13.76 -17.69 0.07
C VAL A 73 -15.25 -17.86 0.32
N ASN A 74 -16.08 -17.30 -0.57
CA ASN A 74 -17.54 -17.42 -0.55
C ASN A 74 -18.11 -17.15 0.85
N PRO A 75 -17.87 -15.95 1.43
CA PRO A 75 -18.34 -15.65 2.76
C PRO A 75 -19.87 -15.80 2.79
N GLY A 76 -20.36 -16.72 3.62
CA GLY A 76 -21.78 -16.79 3.93
C GLY A 76 -22.18 -15.61 4.81
N ASP A 77 -23.48 -15.29 4.85
CA ASP A 77 -24.00 -14.33 5.82
C ASP A 77 -23.57 -14.72 7.24
N GLY A 78 -22.95 -13.79 7.96
CA GLY A 78 -22.44 -13.99 9.31
C GLY A 78 -21.01 -14.51 9.40
N ALA A 79 -20.29 -14.66 8.28
CA ALA A 79 -18.85 -14.93 8.34
C ALA A 79 -18.13 -13.81 9.10
N VAL A 80 -17.22 -14.14 10.03
CA VAL A 80 -16.50 -13.15 10.84
C VAL A 80 -15.00 -13.32 10.65
N VAL A 81 -14.32 -12.19 10.45
CA VAL A 81 -12.86 -12.10 10.50
C VAL A 81 -12.42 -11.32 11.72
N ARG A 82 -11.26 -11.68 12.26
CA ARG A 82 -10.62 -10.99 13.37
C ARG A 82 -9.32 -10.37 12.88
N VAL A 83 -9.21 -9.06 13.08
CA VAL A 83 -8.12 -8.23 12.58
C VAL A 83 -7.41 -7.55 13.76
N PRO A 84 -6.07 -7.67 13.88
CA PRO A 84 -5.32 -6.94 14.89
C PRO A 84 -5.56 -5.44 14.79
N ASP A 85 -5.86 -4.83 15.92
CA ASP A 85 -6.19 -3.42 16.01
C ASP A 85 -5.78 -2.85 17.37
N PRO A 86 -4.64 -2.14 17.45
CA PRO A 86 -4.11 -1.62 18.71
C PRO A 86 -5.05 -0.66 19.45
N LEU A 87 -6.08 -0.16 18.78
CA LEU A 87 -7.04 0.81 19.31
C LEU A 87 -8.41 0.17 19.61
N ALA A 88 -8.61 -1.10 19.31
CA ALA A 88 -9.88 -1.80 19.52
C ALA A 88 -9.92 -2.55 20.84
N ASN A 89 -11.07 -2.46 21.52
CA ASN A 89 -11.41 -3.32 22.67
C ASN A 89 -10.34 -3.33 23.79
N THR A 90 -9.61 -2.24 23.96
CA THR A 90 -8.41 -2.17 24.82
C THR A 90 -8.68 -2.46 26.31
N GLY A 91 -9.91 -2.22 26.76
CA GLY A 91 -10.37 -2.53 28.12
C GLY A 91 -10.95 -3.93 28.32
N HIS A 92 -11.06 -4.76 27.28
CA HIS A 92 -11.65 -6.10 27.39
C HIS A 92 -10.69 -7.06 28.12
N SER A 93 -11.20 -7.93 29.00
CA SER A 93 -10.36 -8.85 29.78
C SER A 93 -9.88 -10.05 28.98
N ASP A 94 -10.67 -10.50 28.00
CA ASP A 94 -10.33 -11.61 27.12
C ASP A 94 -9.28 -11.18 26.06
N PRO A 95 -8.09 -11.81 26.02
CA PRO A 95 -7.05 -11.53 25.02
C PRO A 95 -7.46 -11.89 23.59
N ALA A 96 -8.47 -12.77 23.38
CA ALA A 96 -8.98 -13.07 22.05
C ALA A 96 -9.79 -11.90 21.45
N ILE A 97 -10.26 -10.97 22.29
CA ILE A 97 -11.04 -9.77 21.93
C ILE A 97 -10.22 -8.49 22.07
N ARG A 98 -9.40 -8.37 23.12
CA ARG A 98 -8.61 -7.18 23.40
C ARG A 98 -7.55 -6.96 22.33
N GLY A 99 -7.51 -5.75 21.75
CA GLY A 99 -6.56 -5.42 20.69
C GLY A 99 -6.95 -5.98 19.33
N TYR A 100 -8.20 -6.40 19.16
CA TYR A 100 -8.73 -6.90 17.90
C TYR A 100 -10.01 -6.18 17.52
N MET A 101 -10.13 -5.86 16.24
CA MET A 101 -11.41 -5.52 15.61
C MET A 101 -11.98 -6.77 14.94
N PHE A 102 -13.31 -6.88 14.92
CA PHE A 102 -13.99 -7.94 14.20
C PHE A 102 -14.83 -7.32 13.10
N TYR A 103 -14.89 -8.00 11.97
CA TYR A 103 -15.74 -7.62 10.85
C TYR A 103 -16.61 -8.80 10.48
N ILE A 104 -17.90 -8.55 10.33
CA ILE A 104 -18.89 -9.55 9.92
C ILE A 104 -19.31 -9.25 8.49
N TYR A 105 -19.36 -10.29 7.67
CA TYR A 105 -19.98 -10.22 6.35
C TYR A 105 -21.48 -10.32 6.54
N ASN A 106 -22.21 -9.25 6.26
CA ASN A 106 -23.65 -9.24 6.45
C ASN A 106 -24.36 -8.40 5.38
N GLU A 107 -25.64 -8.72 5.19
CA GLU A 107 -26.51 -7.91 4.35
C GLU A 107 -26.73 -6.52 4.99
N VAL A 108 -26.54 -5.46 4.21
CA VAL A 108 -26.58 -4.06 4.66
C VAL A 108 -27.64 -3.21 3.95
N GLY A 109 -28.36 -3.80 3.00
CA GLY A 109 -29.41 -3.14 2.23
C GLY A 109 -30.69 -3.98 2.12
N GLU A 110 -31.68 -3.46 1.40
CA GLU A 110 -32.93 -4.18 1.08
C GLU A 110 -32.82 -5.00 -0.21
N ASN A 111 -31.68 -4.88 -0.92
CA ASN A 111 -31.45 -5.46 -2.24
C ASN A 111 -30.49 -6.66 -2.23
N GLY A 112 -30.21 -7.28 -1.08
CA GLY A 112 -29.24 -8.38 -1.01
C GLY A 112 -27.78 -7.93 -1.16
N GLU A 113 -27.47 -6.68 -0.83
CA GLU A 113 -26.10 -6.15 -0.83
C GLU A 113 -25.38 -6.55 0.46
N TYR A 114 -24.17 -7.11 0.33
CA TYR A 114 -23.34 -7.57 1.43
C TYR A 114 -22.06 -6.75 1.55
N MET A 115 -21.60 -6.53 2.79
CA MET A 115 -20.33 -5.88 3.05
C MET A 115 -19.69 -6.36 4.37
N TRP A 116 -18.41 -6.06 4.54
CA TRP A 116 -17.68 -6.27 5.80
C TRP A 116 -17.88 -5.12 6.76
N SER A 117 -18.86 -5.27 7.65
CA SER A 117 -19.15 -4.25 8.64
C SER A 117 -18.54 -4.56 9.99
N GLN A 118 -18.21 -3.51 10.75
CA GLN A 118 -17.65 -3.67 12.08
C GLN A 118 -18.61 -4.45 13.00
N TYR A 119 -18.10 -5.52 13.58
CA TYR A 119 -18.79 -6.38 14.55
C TYR A 119 -18.15 -6.17 15.92
N SER A 120 -18.83 -5.49 16.83
CA SER A 120 -18.23 -5.09 18.12
C SER A 120 -18.82 -5.87 19.29
N PRO A 121 -18.00 -6.21 20.30
CA PRO A 121 -18.49 -6.81 21.53
C PRO A 121 -19.28 -5.78 22.35
N GLY A 122 -20.48 -6.15 22.78
CA GLY A 122 -21.25 -5.45 23.81
C GLY A 122 -21.11 -6.13 25.18
N ALA A 123 -21.95 -5.74 26.15
CA ALA A 123 -21.88 -6.27 27.52
C ALA A 123 -22.13 -7.79 27.61
N ASN A 124 -23.00 -8.32 26.74
CA ASN A 124 -23.47 -9.71 26.80
C ASN A 124 -23.19 -10.51 25.51
N GLY A 125 -22.49 -9.92 24.56
CA GLY A 125 -22.21 -10.55 23.27
C GLY A 125 -22.03 -9.53 22.15
N PHE A 126 -21.67 -10.03 20.98
CA PHE A 126 -21.52 -9.20 19.80
C PHE A 126 -22.88 -8.83 19.18
N SER A 127 -22.97 -7.63 18.61
CA SER A 127 -24.18 -7.14 17.96
C SER A 127 -23.92 -6.83 16.50
N ARG A 128 -24.77 -7.35 15.60
CA ARG A 128 -24.70 -7.02 14.17
C ARG A 128 -24.99 -5.53 13.96
N PRO A 129 -24.21 -4.83 13.13
CA PRO A 129 -24.49 -3.42 12.81
C PRO A 129 -25.77 -3.32 11.99
N GLY A 130 -26.61 -2.32 12.28
CA GLY A 130 -27.93 -2.17 11.64
C GLY A 130 -27.92 -1.54 10.25
N ARG A 131 -26.87 -0.77 9.90
CA ARG A 131 -26.55 -0.15 8.57
C ARG A 131 -25.44 0.90 8.80
N HIS A 132 -24.17 0.61 8.47
CA HIS A 132 -23.08 1.57 8.71
C HIS A 132 -22.00 1.61 7.61
N TRP A 133 -22.36 2.13 6.43
CA TRP A 133 -21.45 2.44 5.31
C TRP A 133 -20.21 3.29 5.67
N GLN A 134 -20.24 4.00 6.81
CA GLN A 134 -19.23 4.99 7.21
C GLN A 134 -18.15 4.43 8.14
N ARG A 135 -18.30 3.18 8.61
CA ARG A 135 -17.41 2.56 9.61
C ARG A 135 -17.05 1.12 9.26
N ASP A 136 -17.17 0.77 7.99
CA ASP A 136 -16.74 -0.51 7.46
C ASP A 136 -15.21 -0.59 7.42
N PHE A 137 -14.70 -1.78 7.09
CA PHE A 137 -13.28 -2.09 7.05
C PHE A 137 -12.43 -0.97 6.43
N ASP A 138 -12.82 -0.50 5.25
CA ASP A 138 -12.10 0.48 4.45
C ASP A 138 -11.95 1.83 5.17
N GLY A 139 -13.03 2.33 5.76
CA GLY A 139 -13.04 3.59 6.50
C GLY A 139 -12.10 3.53 7.71
N MET A 140 -12.07 2.40 8.41
CA MET A 140 -11.20 2.19 9.56
C MET A 140 -9.73 2.06 9.17
N MET A 141 -9.45 1.45 8.02
CA MET A 141 -8.09 1.23 7.52
C MET A 141 -7.46 2.48 6.91
N SER A 142 -8.19 3.58 6.76
CA SER A 142 -7.61 4.90 6.50
C SER A 142 -6.74 5.42 7.66
N ASN A 143 -6.86 4.83 8.86
CA ASN A 143 -6.01 5.14 10.00
C ASN A 143 -4.64 4.40 9.90
N PRO A 144 -3.50 5.11 9.84
CA PRO A 144 -2.19 4.51 9.61
C PRO A 144 -1.76 3.52 10.71
N ILE A 145 -2.25 3.66 11.94
CA ILE A 145 -1.94 2.74 13.05
C ILE A 145 -2.64 1.39 12.80
N ARG A 146 -3.90 1.42 12.33
CA ARG A 146 -4.69 0.22 12.07
C ARG A 146 -4.20 -0.50 10.82
N SER A 147 -3.94 0.23 9.74
CA SER A 147 -3.38 -0.34 8.52
C SER A 147 -1.97 -0.90 8.71
N ALA A 148 -1.12 -0.28 9.54
CA ALA A 148 0.18 -0.83 9.89
C ALA A 148 0.05 -2.17 10.64
N ALA A 149 -0.87 -2.24 11.62
CA ALA A 149 -1.14 -3.48 12.33
C ALA A 149 -1.71 -4.56 11.39
N TYR A 150 -2.57 -4.19 10.45
CA TYR A 150 -3.07 -5.09 9.41
C TYR A 150 -1.95 -5.63 8.53
N ALA A 151 -1.13 -4.75 7.95
CA ALA A 151 -0.02 -5.12 7.08
C ALA A 151 0.97 -6.06 7.80
N GLN A 152 1.29 -5.77 9.06
CA GLN A 152 2.12 -6.65 9.88
C GLN A 152 1.43 -8.01 10.11
N ALA A 153 0.14 -8.02 10.43
CA ALA A 153 -0.62 -9.25 10.63
C ALA A 153 -0.67 -10.14 9.39
N VAL A 154 -0.70 -9.53 8.20
CA VAL A 154 -0.60 -10.24 6.91
C VAL A 154 0.77 -10.90 6.76
N LYS A 155 1.86 -10.14 7.00
CA LYS A 155 3.24 -10.65 6.91
C LYS A 155 3.50 -11.78 7.90
N ASP A 156 2.87 -11.72 9.07
CA ASP A 156 3.00 -12.72 10.14
C ASP A 156 2.00 -13.88 10.02
N ASP A 157 1.11 -13.85 9.01
CA ASP A 157 0.01 -14.81 8.81
C ASP A 157 -0.88 -15.03 10.05
N THR A 158 -1.31 -13.93 10.67
CA THR A 158 -2.12 -13.93 11.91
C THR A 158 -3.55 -13.43 11.73
N LEU A 159 -3.91 -13.02 10.51
CA LEU A 159 -5.30 -12.76 10.14
C LEU A 159 -6.05 -14.08 10.10
N VAL A 160 -7.22 -14.13 10.73
CA VAL A 160 -7.98 -15.38 10.91
C VAL A 160 -9.47 -15.15 10.74
N THR A 161 -10.16 -16.17 10.26
CA THR A 161 -11.61 -16.29 10.46
C THR A 161 -11.89 -16.68 11.90
N VAL A 162 -13.07 -16.31 12.42
CA VAL A 162 -13.49 -16.69 13.77
C VAL A 162 -14.96 -17.11 13.80
N THR A 163 -15.29 -17.95 14.78
CA THR A 163 -16.68 -18.21 15.20
C THR A 163 -16.92 -17.58 16.56
N ILE A 164 -18.08 -16.95 16.75
CA ILE A 164 -18.40 -16.20 17.96
C ILE A 164 -19.71 -16.72 18.56
N ASP A 165 -19.68 -17.08 19.86
CA ASP A 165 -20.85 -17.46 20.67
C ASP A 165 -20.89 -16.62 21.94
N GLY A 166 -21.84 -15.69 22.03
CA GLY A 166 -21.85 -14.67 23.08
C GLY A 166 -20.59 -13.81 23.03
N LEU A 167 -19.73 -13.93 24.04
CA LEU A 167 -18.40 -13.30 24.10
C LEU A 167 -17.24 -14.30 23.88
N ASN A 168 -17.54 -15.57 23.62
CA ASN A 168 -16.52 -16.56 23.36
C ASN A 168 -16.11 -16.50 21.88
N VAL A 169 -14.80 -16.31 21.63
CA VAL A 169 -14.22 -16.23 20.28
C VAL A 169 -13.38 -17.47 20.01
N THR A 170 -13.78 -18.26 19.03
CA THR A 170 -13.01 -19.43 18.55
C THR A 170 -12.26 -19.07 17.28
N VAL A 171 -10.94 -19.23 17.28
CA VAL A 171 -10.06 -18.98 16.12
C VAL A 171 -10.20 -20.11 15.09
N GLY A 172 -10.41 -19.73 13.83
CA GLY A 172 -10.44 -20.62 12.66
C GLY A 172 -9.16 -20.54 11.83
N PRO A 173 -9.22 -20.97 10.55
CA PRO A 173 -8.09 -20.92 9.62
C PRO A 173 -7.51 -19.51 9.43
N THR A 174 -6.23 -19.47 9.07
CA THR A 174 -5.55 -18.22 8.72
C THR A 174 -5.97 -17.71 7.34
N ALA A 175 -5.66 -16.44 7.08
CA ALA A 175 -5.93 -15.83 5.80
C ALA A 175 -5.16 -16.53 4.67
N SER A 176 -3.88 -16.90 4.88
CA SER A 176 -3.08 -17.61 3.86
C SER A 176 -3.72 -18.94 3.43
N GLU A 177 -4.37 -19.65 4.35
CA GLU A 177 -5.08 -20.92 4.08
C GLU A 177 -6.38 -20.73 3.27
N THR A 178 -6.87 -19.50 3.15
CA THR A 178 -8.18 -19.20 2.58
C THR A 178 -8.12 -18.21 1.41
N VAL A 179 -6.94 -17.72 1.01
CA VAL A 179 -6.82 -16.74 -0.09
C VAL A 179 -7.41 -17.23 -1.41
N ARG A 180 -8.30 -16.42 -1.99
CA ARG A 180 -9.00 -16.71 -3.26
C ARG A 180 -8.08 -16.68 -4.48
N TYR A 181 -7.02 -15.87 -4.46
CA TYR A 181 -6.20 -15.52 -5.63
C TYR A 181 -4.84 -16.21 -5.68
N GLY A 182 -4.79 -17.51 -5.38
CA GLY A 182 -3.56 -18.32 -5.50
C GLY A 182 -2.73 -18.37 -4.22
N GLY A 183 -3.38 -18.30 -3.05
CA GLY A 183 -2.73 -18.55 -1.76
C GLY A 183 -1.92 -17.38 -1.19
N GLN A 184 -1.84 -16.24 -1.89
CA GLN A 184 -0.95 -15.14 -1.55
C GLN A 184 -1.72 -13.88 -1.17
N MET A 185 -1.47 -13.37 0.04
CA MET A 185 -2.13 -12.17 0.56
C MET A 185 -1.61 -10.89 -0.06
N ASP A 186 -0.34 -10.87 -0.49
CA ASP A 186 0.26 -9.75 -1.22
C ASP A 186 0.03 -9.92 -2.72
N LYS A 187 -0.64 -8.95 -3.34
CA LYS A 187 -0.87 -8.97 -4.80
C LYS A 187 0.44 -8.93 -5.57
N ALA A 188 1.48 -8.30 -5.05
CA ALA A 188 2.78 -8.21 -5.74
C ALA A 188 3.57 -9.53 -5.70
N HIS A 189 3.13 -10.53 -4.93
CA HIS A 189 3.83 -11.81 -4.85
C HIS A 189 3.87 -12.51 -6.24
N PRO A 190 5.03 -13.05 -6.67
CA PRO A 190 5.16 -13.65 -8.01
C PRO A 190 4.20 -14.81 -8.29
N GLU A 191 3.77 -15.52 -7.25
CA GLU A 191 2.82 -16.64 -7.33
C GLU A 191 1.35 -16.22 -7.32
N SER A 192 1.05 -14.93 -7.12
CA SER A 192 -0.32 -14.42 -7.08
C SER A 192 -0.99 -14.56 -8.45
N THR A 193 -2.06 -15.36 -8.51
CA THR A 193 -2.83 -15.60 -9.75
C THR A 193 -3.74 -14.43 -10.13
N TYR A 194 -3.88 -13.44 -9.24
CA TYR A 194 -4.53 -12.16 -9.51
C TYR A 194 -3.93 -11.41 -10.70
N MET A 195 -2.66 -11.66 -11.02
CA MET A 195 -1.89 -10.88 -12.00
C MET A 195 -1.67 -11.56 -13.37
N ALA A 196 -2.36 -12.67 -13.67
CA ALA A 196 -2.16 -13.37 -14.94
C ALA A 196 -2.74 -12.58 -16.14
N VAL A 197 -1.96 -12.46 -17.22
CA VAL A 197 -2.39 -11.81 -18.48
C VAL A 197 -3.42 -12.70 -19.22
N ARG A 198 -4.55 -12.12 -19.63
CA ARG A 198 -5.64 -12.80 -20.39
C ARG A 198 -6.37 -11.81 -21.30
N ALA A 199 -7.17 -12.32 -22.25
CA ALA A 199 -8.02 -11.52 -23.18
C ALA A 199 -8.70 -10.31 -22.53
N ASN A 200 -9.35 -10.54 -21.40
CA ASN A 200 -10.10 -9.54 -20.64
C ASN A 200 -9.46 -9.23 -19.29
N SER A 201 -8.14 -9.40 -19.14
CA SER A 201 -7.50 -8.95 -17.89
C SER A 201 -7.69 -7.45 -17.76
N LEU A 202 -7.91 -6.98 -16.53
CA LEU A 202 -8.08 -5.55 -16.20
C LEU A 202 -6.76 -4.75 -16.34
N GLY A 203 -5.75 -5.35 -16.96
CA GLY A 203 -4.42 -4.81 -17.12
C GLY A 203 -3.44 -5.86 -17.65
N TYR A 204 -2.37 -5.42 -18.28
CA TYR A 204 -1.15 -6.17 -18.47
C TYR A 204 -0.45 -6.28 -17.12
N ARG A 205 0.23 -7.41 -16.88
CA ARG A 205 0.71 -7.81 -15.57
C ARG A 205 1.44 -6.67 -14.87
N TYR A 206 1.05 -6.44 -13.62
CA TYR A 206 1.68 -5.44 -12.78
C TYR A 206 3.17 -5.72 -12.59
N ASN A 207 4.01 -4.80 -13.06
CA ASN A 207 5.45 -4.91 -12.95
C ASN A 207 5.95 -4.09 -11.75
N HIS A 208 5.97 -4.71 -10.58
CA HIS A 208 6.41 -4.07 -9.34
C HIS A 208 7.81 -3.44 -9.50
N ALA A 209 8.76 -4.20 -10.05
CA ALA A 209 10.15 -3.75 -10.18
C ALA A 209 10.28 -2.51 -11.09
N ARG A 210 9.63 -2.51 -12.26
CA ARG A 210 9.66 -1.34 -13.15
C ARG A 210 8.92 -0.15 -12.60
N ASN A 211 7.85 -0.36 -11.83
CA ASN A 211 7.18 0.74 -11.15
C ASN A 211 8.11 1.43 -10.15
N VAL A 212 8.76 0.63 -9.28
CA VAL A 212 9.76 1.13 -8.35
C VAL A 212 10.90 1.84 -9.08
N GLU A 213 11.45 1.28 -10.17
CA GLU A 213 12.52 1.88 -10.96
C GLU A 213 12.11 3.23 -11.57
N PHE A 214 10.91 3.29 -12.16
CA PHE A 214 10.37 4.52 -12.74
C PHE A 214 10.17 5.59 -11.66
N PHE A 215 9.61 5.21 -10.51
CA PHE A 215 9.42 6.10 -9.38
C PHE A 215 10.76 6.63 -8.85
N ALA A 216 11.71 5.75 -8.57
CA ALA A 216 13.02 6.12 -8.02
C ALA A 216 13.79 7.09 -8.95
N SER A 217 13.59 6.95 -10.26
CA SER A 217 14.17 7.85 -11.27
C SER A 217 13.44 9.20 -11.39
N ASN A 218 12.18 9.28 -10.92
CA ASN A 218 11.31 10.43 -11.11
C ASN A 218 10.48 10.80 -9.86
N PRO A 219 11.03 10.83 -8.64
CA PRO A 219 10.24 10.88 -7.40
C PRO A 219 9.37 12.15 -7.26
N MET A 220 9.73 13.21 -7.99
CA MET A 220 9.04 14.50 -8.02
C MET A 220 8.13 14.71 -9.24
N ALA A 221 7.93 13.69 -10.08
CA ALA A 221 6.99 13.79 -11.19
C ALA A 221 5.56 14.07 -10.71
N ASN A 222 4.77 14.80 -11.50
CA ASN A 222 3.38 15.07 -11.17
C ASN A 222 2.48 13.87 -11.53
N TYR A 223 2.53 12.83 -10.71
CA TYR A 223 1.74 11.61 -10.92
C TYR A 223 0.22 11.85 -10.91
N ALA A 224 -0.25 12.95 -10.30
CA ALA A 224 -1.65 13.35 -10.31
C ALA A 224 -2.11 14.00 -11.64
N ALA A 225 -1.18 14.41 -12.52
CA ALA A 225 -1.49 14.95 -13.86
C ALA A 225 -1.63 13.87 -14.93
N ALA A 226 -1.90 12.64 -14.49
CA ALA A 226 -2.41 11.54 -15.27
C ALA A 226 -3.36 11.94 -16.40
N THR A 227 -3.10 11.45 -17.61
CA THR A 227 -4.06 11.57 -18.73
C THR A 227 -4.33 10.20 -19.32
N GLN A 228 -5.54 9.98 -19.83
CA GLN A 228 -5.84 8.75 -20.55
C GLN A 228 -5.40 8.86 -22.02
N GLN A 229 -4.86 7.80 -22.58
CA GLN A 229 -4.50 7.65 -23.98
C GLN A 229 -5.11 6.39 -24.57
N ARG A 230 -5.32 6.37 -25.89
CA ARG A 230 -5.90 5.18 -26.52
C ARG A 230 -4.92 4.02 -26.42
N ARG A 231 -5.44 2.82 -26.18
CA ARG A 231 -4.63 1.61 -26.04
C ARG A 231 -3.69 1.39 -27.22
N GLU A 232 -4.13 1.65 -28.45
CA GLU A 232 -3.33 1.51 -29.66
C GLU A 232 -2.14 2.49 -29.76
N ASP A 233 -2.17 3.58 -28.99
CA ASP A 233 -1.07 4.56 -28.93
C ASP A 233 -0.01 4.16 -27.89
N LEU A 234 -0.22 3.05 -27.15
CA LEU A 234 0.70 2.53 -26.13
C LEU A 234 1.45 1.30 -26.63
N GLU A 235 2.78 1.33 -26.50
CA GLU A 235 3.64 0.16 -26.67
C GLU A 235 3.59 -0.71 -25.40
N LEU A 236 3.20 -1.99 -25.54
CA LEU A 236 3.33 -2.95 -24.44
C LEU A 236 4.50 -3.87 -24.72
N VAL A 237 5.30 -4.11 -23.68
CA VAL A 237 6.46 -4.98 -23.74
C VAL A 237 6.28 -6.13 -22.75
N ALA A 238 6.41 -7.36 -23.25
CA ALA A 238 6.42 -8.53 -22.41
C ALA A 238 7.72 -8.67 -21.63
N ASP A 239 7.59 -8.95 -20.33
CA ASP A 239 8.72 -9.26 -19.44
C ASP A 239 8.62 -10.70 -18.92
N PRO A 240 9.35 -11.66 -19.53
CA PRO A 240 9.30 -13.07 -19.15
C PRO A 240 9.90 -13.34 -17.76
N SER A 241 10.63 -12.38 -17.17
CA SER A 241 11.10 -12.50 -15.78
C SER A 241 9.97 -12.31 -14.76
N ILE A 242 8.85 -11.74 -15.19
CA ILE A 242 7.69 -11.46 -14.35
C ILE A 242 6.58 -12.46 -14.63
N ASP A 243 6.31 -12.75 -15.91
CA ASP A 243 5.43 -13.83 -16.32
C ASP A 243 6.09 -14.65 -17.42
N ALA A 244 6.46 -15.89 -17.13
CA ALA A 244 6.99 -16.79 -18.14
C ALA A 244 6.02 -17.03 -19.32
N ASN A 245 4.72 -16.78 -19.12
CA ASN A 245 3.68 -16.90 -20.13
C ASN A 245 3.14 -15.54 -20.60
N ALA A 246 3.86 -14.44 -20.34
CA ALA A 246 3.48 -13.11 -20.80
C ALA A 246 3.32 -13.08 -22.32
N ASP A 247 2.11 -12.77 -22.79
CA ASP A 247 1.81 -12.56 -24.19
C ASP A 247 1.00 -11.26 -24.35
N VAL A 248 1.66 -10.20 -24.83
CA VAL A 248 0.99 -8.91 -25.09
C VAL A 248 -0.07 -9.02 -26.18
N SER A 249 0.00 -10.04 -27.05
CA SER A 249 -0.95 -10.20 -28.15
C SER A 249 -2.32 -10.71 -27.69
N VAL A 250 -2.39 -11.37 -26.52
CA VAL A 250 -3.67 -11.75 -25.92
C VAL A 250 -4.29 -10.63 -25.11
N TYR A 251 -3.65 -9.47 -24.93
CA TYR A 251 -4.25 -8.36 -24.20
C TYR A 251 -5.09 -7.51 -25.16
N GLU A 252 -6.42 -7.59 -25.04
CA GLU A 252 -7.35 -6.86 -25.92
C GLU A 252 -7.52 -5.40 -25.46
N GLY A 253 -7.38 -5.14 -24.15
CA GLY A 253 -7.61 -3.81 -23.55
C GLY A 253 -9.05 -3.32 -23.68
N VAL A 254 -9.46 -2.34 -22.86
CA VAL A 254 -10.80 -1.76 -22.97
C VAL A 254 -10.72 -0.22 -22.92
N GLY A 255 -10.74 0.43 -24.09
CA GLY A 255 -10.84 1.88 -24.19
C GLY A 255 -9.52 2.64 -24.02
N ASN A 256 -9.56 3.75 -23.27
CA ASN A 256 -8.38 4.57 -22.97
C ASN A 256 -7.71 4.10 -21.68
N GLU A 257 -6.38 4.10 -21.69
CA GLU A 257 -5.48 3.64 -20.64
C GLU A 257 -4.75 4.85 -20.01
N TRP A 258 -4.43 4.80 -18.72
CA TRP A 258 -3.79 5.94 -18.03
C TRP A 258 -2.29 6.05 -18.37
N MET A 259 -1.88 7.14 -19.02
CA MET A 259 -0.48 7.37 -19.41
C MET A 259 0.24 8.31 -18.42
N VAL A 260 1.13 7.73 -17.60
CA VAL A 260 2.26 8.43 -16.94
C VAL A 260 3.53 7.58 -17.04
N ALA A 261 3.41 6.25 -16.90
CA ALA A 261 4.52 5.31 -17.16
C ALA A 261 4.11 3.89 -17.61
N ASP A 262 2.81 3.61 -17.75
CA ASP A 262 2.24 2.30 -18.13
C ASP A 262 2.95 1.65 -19.34
N VAL A 263 3.36 2.46 -20.32
CA VAL A 263 4.13 2.04 -21.52
C VAL A 263 5.54 1.50 -21.20
N ARG A 264 6.20 2.03 -20.16
CA ARG A 264 7.57 1.66 -19.80
C ARG A 264 7.64 0.58 -18.74
N THR A 265 6.61 0.48 -17.91
CA THR A 265 6.56 -0.51 -16.82
C THR A 265 5.81 -1.76 -17.21
N GLY A 266 4.92 -1.69 -18.20
CA GLY A 266 4.05 -2.79 -18.56
C GLY A 266 2.84 -2.94 -17.62
N ALA A 267 2.69 -2.12 -16.59
CA ALA A 267 1.39 -2.05 -15.93
C ALA A 267 0.40 -1.38 -16.90
N THR A 268 -0.73 -2.01 -17.25
CA THR A 268 -1.81 -1.26 -17.89
C THR A 268 -2.95 -1.07 -16.90
N TRP A 269 -3.42 0.17 -16.83
CA TRP A 269 -4.54 0.68 -16.04
C TRP A 269 -4.21 1.21 -14.62
N SER A 270 -5.21 1.87 -14.00
CA SER A 270 -5.17 3.02 -13.05
C SER A 270 -4.24 2.94 -11.85
N ASP A 271 -3.78 1.75 -11.52
CA ASP A 271 -3.18 1.48 -10.24
C ASP A 271 -1.71 1.94 -10.21
N PHE A 272 -1.05 1.96 -11.38
CA PHE A 272 0.30 2.52 -11.50
C PHE A 272 0.41 3.91 -10.89
N GLN A 273 -0.51 4.81 -11.28
CA GLN A 273 -0.55 6.17 -10.79
C GLN A 273 -0.87 6.21 -9.30
N HIS A 274 -1.77 5.33 -8.86
CA HIS A 274 -2.04 5.19 -7.45
C HIS A 274 -0.76 4.83 -6.66
N TYR A 275 -0.05 3.76 -7.02
CA TYR A 275 1.18 3.36 -6.32
C TYR A 275 2.28 4.41 -6.35
N THR A 276 2.46 5.08 -7.49
CA THR A 276 3.47 6.13 -7.61
C THR A 276 3.12 7.37 -6.80
N VAL A 277 1.84 7.75 -6.70
CA VAL A 277 1.37 8.79 -5.78
C VAL A 277 1.64 8.37 -4.33
N GLU A 278 1.33 7.13 -3.97
CA GLU A 278 1.54 6.62 -2.61
C GLU A 278 3.03 6.57 -2.22
N MET A 279 3.90 6.10 -3.12
CA MET A 279 5.35 6.19 -2.97
C MET A 279 5.85 7.63 -2.92
N GLN A 280 5.29 8.56 -3.72
CA GLN A 280 5.66 9.97 -3.67
C GLN A 280 5.33 10.60 -2.31
N GLU A 281 4.19 10.24 -1.71
CA GLU A 281 3.85 10.72 -0.38
C GLU A 281 4.78 10.14 0.70
N ALA A 282 5.16 8.85 0.60
CA ALA A 282 6.21 8.28 1.44
C ALA A 282 7.56 8.99 1.26
N TYR A 283 7.93 9.33 0.01
CA TYR A 283 9.14 10.11 -0.28
C TYR A 283 9.11 11.50 0.38
N LYS A 284 7.99 12.23 0.26
CA LYS A 284 7.83 13.54 0.92
C LYS A 284 8.00 13.42 2.44
N LEU A 285 7.48 12.36 3.05
CA LEU A 285 7.68 12.08 4.47
C LEU A 285 9.15 11.75 4.79
N ALA A 286 9.85 10.98 3.96
CA ALA A 286 11.28 10.69 4.12
C ALA A 286 12.13 11.97 4.04
N VAL A 287 11.82 12.88 3.10
CA VAL A 287 12.47 14.20 2.97
C VAL A 287 12.23 15.04 4.22
N ALA A 288 10.99 15.06 4.74
CA ALA A 288 10.68 15.76 5.98
C ALA A 288 11.46 15.19 7.18
N ARG A 289 11.59 13.86 7.28
CA ARG A 289 12.39 13.19 8.32
C ARG A 289 13.86 13.56 8.22
N MET A 290 14.45 13.50 7.03
CA MET A 290 15.83 13.92 6.77
C MET A 290 16.06 15.36 7.21
N ALA A 291 15.16 16.28 6.83
CA ALA A 291 15.25 17.70 7.20
C ALA A 291 15.13 17.95 8.72
N LEU A 292 14.44 17.07 9.45
CA LEU A 292 14.29 17.12 10.91
C LEU A 292 15.41 16.38 11.66
N GLY A 293 16.39 15.79 10.96
CA GLY A 293 17.45 14.98 11.56
C GLY A 293 16.97 13.62 12.08
N MET A 294 15.79 13.15 11.64
CA MET A 294 15.23 11.84 11.96
C MET A 294 15.75 10.79 10.97
N VAL A 295 17.07 10.58 10.99
CA VAL A 295 17.79 9.63 10.14
C VAL A 295 17.85 8.24 10.78
N ASP A 296 18.02 7.21 9.94
CA ASP A 296 18.11 5.79 10.34
C ASP A 296 19.54 5.37 10.73
#